data_AF-A0A413PR21-F1
#
_entry.id   AF-A0A413PR21-F1
#
_cell.length_a   1.000
_cell.length_b   1.000
_cell.length_c   1.000
_cell.angle_alpha   90.00
_cell.angle_beta   90.00
_cell.angle_gamma   90.00
#
_symmetry.space_group_name_H-M   'P 1'
#
loop_
_entity.id
_entity.type
_entity.pdbx_description
1 polymer ?
#
loop_
_entity_poly.entity_id
_entity_poly.type
_entity_poly.pdbx_seq_one_letter_code
_entity_poly.pdbx_strand_id
1 'polypeptide(L)'
;MKHKIQKVELFIGVIIFLGGLLTYGLGVHQLLPVPRPDLVVYGTTLIGIILIFMGCDIFSKPTKEMQILENDERNIAITNASLANAYKVTLTLLVLVLFALIFMGYMSKVVFFSIAGVIAIGQITWVITARYLDKKM
;
A
#
# COMPACT_ATOMS: atom_id res chain seq x y z
N MET A 1 3.02 -17.62 0.95
CA MET A 1 2.11 -16.48 0.74
C MET A 1 2.81 -15.22 0.24
N LYS A 2 3.96 -14.83 0.81
CA LYS A 2 4.76 -13.64 0.45
C LYS A 2 4.97 -13.46 -1.06
N HIS A 3 5.47 -14.48 -1.76
CA HIS A 3 5.68 -14.44 -3.22
C HIS A 3 4.40 -14.35 -4.07
N LYS A 4 3.23 -14.76 -3.56
CA LYS A 4 1.95 -14.60 -4.29
C LYS A 4 1.47 -13.15 -4.21
N ILE A 5 1.58 -12.54 -3.02
CA ILE A 5 1.19 -11.15 -2.77
C ILE A 5 2.09 -10.20 -3.56
N GLN A 6 3.40 -10.38 -3.50
CA GLN A 6 4.35 -9.54 -4.25
C GLN A 6 4.14 -9.63 -5.77
N LYS A 7 3.71 -10.79 -6.31
CA LYS A 7 3.42 -10.94 -7.75
C LYS A 7 2.18 -10.14 -8.13
N VAL A 8 1.18 -10.12 -7.25
CA VAL A 8 -0.03 -9.32 -7.43
C VAL A 8 0.29 -7.83 -7.34
N GLU A 9 1.12 -7.41 -6.39
CA GLU A 9 1.58 -6.02 -6.26
C GLU A 9 2.34 -5.55 -7.50
N LEU A 10 3.27 -6.37 -8.01
CA LEU A 10 3.99 -6.08 -9.25
C LEU A 10 3.04 -5.95 -10.44
N PHE A 11 2.11 -6.88 -10.60
CA PHE A 11 1.16 -6.89 -11.72
C PHE A 11 0.22 -5.67 -11.69
N ILE A 12 -0.32 -5.35 -10.52
CA ILE A 12 -1.16 -4.16 -10.31
C ILE A 12 -0.35 -2.89 -10.55
N GLY A 13 0.89 -2.82 -10.05
CA GLY A 13 1.79 -1.68 -10.25
C GLY A 13 2.06 -1.39 -11.72
N VAL A 14 2.33 -2.42 -12.52
CA VAL A 14 2.53 -2.30 -13.97
C VAL A 14 1.27 -1.83 -14.68
N ILE A 15 0.09 -2.35 -14.31
CA ILE A 15 -1.18 -1.92 -14.90
C ILE A 15 -1.47 -0.45 -14.60
N ILE A 16 -1.28 -0.02 -13.35
CA ILE A 16 -1.52 1.37 -12.94
C ILE A 16 -0.54 2.31 -13.65
N PHE A 17 0.73 1.91 -13.73
CA PHE A 17 1.76 2.69 -14.43
C PHE A 17 1.45 2.86 -15.92
N LEU A 18 1.17 1.75 -16.61
CA LEU A 18 0.84 1.77 -18.04
C LEU A 18 -0.48 2.47 -18.31
N GLY A 19 -1.50 2.23 -17.48
CA GLY A 19 -2.80 2.88 -17.59
C GLY A 19 -2.70 4.40 -17.48
N GLY A 20 -1.91 4.90 -16.53
CA GLY A 20 -1.62 6.32 -16.37
C GLY A 20 -0.90 6.95 -17.57
N LEU A 21 0.13 6.27 -18.06
CA LEU A 21 0.92 6.72 -19.21
C LEU A 21 0.09 6.72 -20.51
N LEU A 22 -0.72 5.69 -20.73
CA LEU A 22 -1.54 5.55 -21.93
C LEU A 22 -2.72 6.53 -21.97
N THR A 23 -3.39 6.74 -20.84
CA THR A 23 -4.59 7.59 -20.79
C THR A 23 -4.27 9.08 -20.86
N TYR A 24 -3.27 9.57 -20.11
CA TYR A 24 -2.98 11.00 -20.02
C TYR A 24 -1.55 11.39 -20.41
N GLY A 25 -0.59 10.47 -20.37
CA GLY A 25 0.80 10.73 -20.81
C GLY A 25 0.99 10.74 -22.34
N LEU A 26 0.17 9.99 -23.08
CA LEU A 26 0.25 9.84 -24.54
C LEU A 26 -0.89 10.56 -25.30
N GLY A 27 -1.66 11.41 -24.61
CA GLY A 27 -2.67 12.24 -25.27
C GLY A 27 -4.00 11.53 -25.58
N VAL A 28 -4.34 10.46 -24.86
CA VAL A 28 -5.64 9.76 -24.97
C VAL A 28 -6.69 10.28 -23.96
N HIS A 29 -6.48 11.50 -23.47
CA HIS A 29 -7.32 12.26 -22.55
C HIS A 29 -8.80 12.43 -22.95
N GLN A 30 -9.17 12.17 -24.22
CA GLN A 30 -10.55 12.23 -24.70
C GLN A 30 -11.43 11.03 -24.28
N LEU A 31 -10.84 9.89 -23.93
CA LEU A 31 -11.60 8.67 -23.58
C LEU A 31 -12.25 8.75 -22.19
N LEU A 32 -11.66 9.50 -21.25
CA LEU A 32 -12.20 9.75 -19.92
C LEU A 32 -11.86 11.20 -19.49
N PRO A 33 -12.80 12.15 -19.52
CA PRO A 33 -12.53 13.48 -19.00
C PRO A 33 -12.47 13.44 -17.47
N VAL A 34 -11.26 13.56 -16.91
CA VAL A 34 -11.06 13.65 -15.45
C VAL A 34 -10.83 15.11 -15.07
N PRO A 35 -11.39 15.62 -13.95
CA PRO A 35 -11.33 17.04 -13.58
C PRO A 35 -9.92 17.65 -13.46
N ARG A 36 -8.88 16.81 -13.28
CA ARG A 36 -7.47 17.23 -13.14
C ARG A 36 -6.54 16.22 -13.83
N PRO A 37 -6.38 16.29 -15.16
CA PRO A 37 -5.61 15.30 -15.92
C PRO A 37 -4.13 15.23 -15.50
N ASP A 38 -3.53 16.37 -15.15
CA ASP A 38 -2.12 16.42 -14.70
C ASP A 38 -1.88 15.56 -13.46
N LEU A 39 -2.78 15.64 -12.47
CA LEU A 39 -2.67 14.88 -11.23
C LEU A 39 -2.83 13.37 -11.45
N VAL A 40 -3.55 12.97 -12.50
CA VAL A 40 -3.69 11.55 -12.86
C VAL A 40 -2.35 11.02 -13.34
N VAL A 41 -1.62 11.72 -14.22
CA VAL A 41 -0.31 11.28 -14.72
C VAL A 41 0.69 11.17 -13.57
N TYR A 42 0.82 12.22 -12.75
CA TYR A 42 1.76 12.20 -11.63
C TYR A 42 1.39 11.15 -10.58
N GLY A 43 0.10 11.01 -10.26
CA GLY A 43 -0.36 10.05 -9.26
C GLY A 43 -0.19 8.60 -9.70
N THR A 44 -0.62 8.28 -10.93
CA THR A 44 -0.53 6.91 -11.46
C THR A 44 0.91 6.47 -11.72
N THR A 45 1.77 7.37 -12.19
CA THR A 45 3.20 7.06 -12.36
C THR A 45 3.89 6.83 -11.03
N LEU A 46 3.69 7.71 -10.04
CA LEU A 46 4.30 7.55 -8.71
C LEU A 46 3.82 6.27 -8.01
N ILE A 47 2.51 6.02 -7.99
CA ILE A 47 1.92 4.82 -7.37
C ILE A 47 2.40 3.56 -8.09
N GLY A 48 2.38 3.57 -9.43
CA GLY A 48 2.85 2.46 -10.24
C GLY A 48 4.31 2.11 -9.96
N ILE A 49 5.19 3.12 -9.90
CA ILE A 49 6.61 2.93 -9.59
C ILE A 49 6.80 2.33 -8.19
N ILE A 50 6.13 2.88 -7.17
CA ILE A 50 6.23 2.37 -5.79
C ILE A 50 5.81 0.90 -5.72
N LEU A 51 4.68 0.54 -6.33
CA LEU A 51 4.19 -0.84 -6.34
C LEU A 51 5.13 -1.79 -7.09
N ILE A 52 5.74 -1.33 -8.19
CA ILE A 52 6.72 -2.11 -8.94
C ILE A 52 7.97 -2.35 -8.09
N PHE A 53 8.50 -1.34 -7.40
CA PHE A 53 9.66 -1.50 -6.52
C PHE A 53 9.37 -2.46 -5.36
N MET A 54 8.20 -2.38 -4.73
CA MET A 54 7.78 -3.31 -3.68
C MET A 54 7.66 -4.76 -4.19
N GLY A 55 7.17 -4.94 -5.42
CA GLY A 55 7.07 -6.26 -6.07
C GLY A 55 8.40 -6.81 -6.62
N CYS A 56 9.42 -5.95 -6.79
CA CYS A 56 10.69 -6.31 -7.43
C CYS A 56 11.56 -7.24 -6.55
N ASP A 57 11.31 -7.27 -5.24
CA ASP A 57 11.97 -8.19 -4.30
C ASP A 57 11.77 -9.68 -4.65
N ILE A 58 10.84 -10.02 -5.55
CA ILE A 58 10.69 -11.38 -6.08
C ILE A 58 11.90 -11.84 -6.89
N PHE A 59 12.59 -10.93 -7.57
CA PHE A 59 13.69 -11.28 -8.46
C PHE A 59 15.01 -11.55 -7.72
N SER A 60 15.12 -11.07 -6.48
CA SER A 60 16.25 -11.34 -5.60
C SER A 60 16.07 -12.70 -4.94
N LYS A 61 16.80 -13.72 -5.40
CA LYS A 61 16.86 -15.01 -4.68
C LYS A 61 17.64 -14.81 -3.37
N PRO A 62 17.02 -15.05 -2.20
CA PRO A 62 17.73 -14.93 -0.93
C PRO A 62 18.85 -15.96 -0.85
N THR A 63 20.02 -15.57 -0.36
CA THR A 63 21.13 -16.48 -0.10
C THR A 63 20.80 -17.42 1.07
N LYS A 64 21.47 -18.58 1.15
CA LYS A 64 21.20 -19.57 2.20
C LYS A 64 21.36 -18.98 3.61
N GLU A 65 22.33 -18.09 3.81
CA GLU A 65 22.54 -17.43 5.10
C GLU A 65 21.40 -16.45 5.44
N MET A 66 20.88 -15.74 4.45
CA MET A 66 19.74 -14.82 4.63
C MET A 66 18.46 -15.57 5.01
N GLN A 67 18.26 -16.77 4.47
CA GLN A 67 17.14 -17.65 4.82
C GLN A 67 17.26 -18.22 6.24
N ILE A 68 18.47 -18.55 6.69
CA ILE A 68 18.70 -19.02 8.07
C ILE A 68 18.42 -17.88 9.06
N LEU A 69 18.85 -16.66 8.74
CA LEU A 69 18.63 -15.48 9.57
C LEU A 69 17.15 -15.05 9.62
N GLU A 70 16.41 -15.16 8.50
CA GLU A 70 14.98 -14.82 8.43
C GLU A 70 14.10 -15.84 9.18
N ASN A 71 14.54 -17.10 9.27
CA ASN A 71 13.82 -18.17 9.97
C ASN A 71 14.16 -18.27 11.47
N ASP A 72 15.08 -17.45 11.99
CA ASP A 72 15.39 -17.39 13.42
C ASP A 72 14.21 -16.78 14.21
N GLU A 73 13.72 -17.50 15.22
CA GLU A 73 12.54 -17.10 16.03
C GLU A 73 12.69 -15.70 16.63
N ARG A 74 13.90 -15.35 17.09
CA ARG A 74 14.15 -14.01 17.64
C ARG A 74 14.01 -12.93 16.57
N ASN A 75 14.51 -13.20 15.37
CA ASN A 75 14.46 -12.23 14.27
C ASN A 75 13.01 -12.08 13.74
N ILE A 76 12.23 -13.16 13.74
CA ILE A 76 10.79 -13.13 13.46
C ILE A 76 10.06 -12.27 14.49
N ALA A 77 10.34 -12.46 15.79
CA ALA A 77 9.71 -11.67 16.85
C ALA A 77 10.06 -10.17 16.74
N ILE A 78 11.33 -9.84 16.51
CA ILE A 78 11.79 -8.45 16.31
C ILE A 78 11.12 -7.82 15.09
N THR A 79 11.06 -8.54 13.96
CA THR A 79 10.46 -8.05 12.72
C THR A 79 8.95 -7.84 12.88
N ASN A 80 8.25 -8.76 13.53
CA ASN A 80 6.82 -8.59 13.78
C ASN A 80 6.52 -7.43 14.74
N ALA A 81 7.33 -7.26 15.78
CA ALA A 81 7.21 -6.13 16.71
C ALA A 81 7.52 -4.78 16.04
N SER A 82 8.57 -4.73 15.20
CA SER A 82 8.94 -3.52 14.47
C SER A 82 7.88 -3.14 13.43
N LEU A 83 7.34 -4.12 12.68
CA LEU A 83 6.23 -3.91 11.75
C LEU A 83 4.95 -3.42 12.46
N ALA A 84 4.63 -3.98 13.63
CA ALA A 84 3.48 -3.53 14.41
C ALA A 84 3.64 -2.07 14.90
N ASN A 85 4.84 -1.70 15.35
CA ASN A 85 5.13 -0.32 15.76
C ASN A 85 5.12 0.64 14.57
N ALA A 86 5.75 0.26 13.45
CA ALA A 86 5.74 1.05 12.22
C ALA A 86 4.30 1.29 11.75
N TYR A 87 3.46 0.24 11.72
CA TYR A 87 2.05 0.35 11.36
C TYR A 87 1.29 1.35 12.25
N LYS A 88 1.47 1.28 13.58
CA LYS A 88 0.82 2.23 14.52
C LYS A 88 1.26 3.67 14.28
N VAL A 89 2.56 3.91 14.07
CA VAL A 89 3.10 5.24 13.78
C VAL A 89 2.56 5.76 12.45
N THR A 90 2.61 4.95 11.39
CA THR A 90 2.10 5.31 10.06
C THR A 90 0.61 5.65 10.11
N LEU A 91 -0.21 4.86 10.82
CA LEU A 91 -1.64 5.14 10.97
C LEU A 91 -1.89 6.45 11.71
N THR A 92 -1.13 6.71 12.78
CA THR A 92 -1.24 7.96 13.56
C THR A 92 -0.90 9.17 12.70
N LEU A 93 0.22 9.12 11.96
CA LEU A 93 0.61 10.17 11.03
C LEU A 93 -0.40 10.36 9.90
N LEU A 94 -0.96 9.27 9.37
CA LEU A 94 -2.00 9.34 8.35
C LEU A 94 -3.23 10.08 8.87
N VAL A 95 -3.70 9.79 10.09
CA VAL A 95 -4.83 10.52 10.69
C VAL A 95 -4.54 12.01 10.85
N LEU A 96 -3.32 12.38 11.25
CA LEU A 96 -2.91 13.79 11.34
C LEU A 96 -2.88 14.48 9.96
N VAL A 97 -2.40 13.79 8.93
CA VAL A 97 -2.42 14.31 7.56
C VAL A 97 -3.85 14.48 7.06
N LEU A 98 -4.74 13.51 7.31
CA LEU A 98 -6.15 13.63 6.95
C LEU A 98 -6.82 14.81 7.65
N PHE A 99 -6.54 15.00 8.94
CA PHE A 99 -7.00 16.16 9.68
C PHE A 99 -6.55 17.47 9.01
N ALA A 100 -5.26 17.61 8.71
CA ALA A 100 -4.74 18.80 8.03
C ALA A 100 -5.40 19.05 6.66
N LEU A 101 -5.57 18.00 5.85
CA LEU A 101 -6.20 18.09 4.53
C LEU A 101 -7.68 18.49 4.58
N ILE A 102 -8.41 18.08 5.63
CA ILE A 102 -9.80 18.51 5.87
C ILE A 102 -9.84 20.00 6.19
N PHE A 103 -9.01 20.46 7.13
CA PHE A 103 -8.97 21.87 7.55
C PHE A 103 -8.52 22.81 6.42
N MET A 104 -7.60 22.38 5.58
CA MET A 104 -7.15 23.14 4.42
C MET A 104 -8.14 23.10 3.24
N GLY A 105 -9.22 22.31 3.31
CA GLY A 105 -10.23 22.22 2.25
C GLY A 105 -9.79 21.44 1.01
N TYR A 106 -8.70 20.67 1.07
CA TYR A 106 -8.20 19.87 -0.05
C TYR A 106 -8.94 18.52 -0.21
N MET A 107 -9.77 18.13 0.76
CA MET A 107 -10.46 16.85 0.77
C MET A 107 -11.95 16.97 0.43
N SER A 108 -12.41 16.19 -0.56
CA SER A 108 -13.83 16.06 -0.84
C SER A 108 -14.49 15.05 0.10
N LYS A 109 -15.82 15.14 0.27
CA LYS A 109 -16.60 14.20 1.11
C LYS A 109 -16.37 12.74 0.68
N VAL A 110 -16.33 12.49 -0.62
CA VAL A 110 -16.12 11.14 -1.18
C VAL A 110 -14.75 10.61 -0.80
N VAL A 111 -13.69 11.40 -0.99
CA VAL A 111 -12.31 10.98 -0.65
C VAL A 111 -12.17 10.70 0.84
N PHE A 112 -12.77 11.54 1.69
CA PHE A 112 -12.77 11.33 3.14
C PHE A 112 -13.40 9.99 3.53
N PHE A 113 -14.63 9.70 3.08
CA PHE A 113 -15.32 8.46 3.43
C PHE A 113 -14.62 7.22 2.86
N SER A 114 -14.03 7.31 1.67
CA SER A 114 -13.27 6.21 1.08
C SER A 114 -12.03 5.85 1.93
N ILE A 115 -11.24 6.85 2.34
CA ILE A 115 -10.04 6.59 3.16
C ILE A 115 -10.43 6.09 4.56
N ALA A 116 -11.47 6.68 5.18
CA ALA A 116 -11.99 6.22 6.45
C ALA A 116 -12.46 4.75 6.38
N GLY A 117 -13.13 4.36 5.29
CA GLY A 117 -13.54 2.98 5.03
C GLY A 117 -12.35 2.01 4.93
N VAL A 118 -11.29 2.38 4.21
CA VAL A 118 -10.06 1.57 4.11
C VAL A 118 -9.42 1.36 5.48
N ILE A 119 -9.29 2.43 6.27
CA ILE A 119 -8.75 2.35 7.63
C ILE A 119 -9.62 1.43 8.50
N ALA A 120 -10.95 1.58 8.44
CA ALA A 120 -11.88 0.77 9.21
C ALA A 120 -11.77 -0.73 8.88
N ILE A 121 -11.73 -1.08 7.58
CA ILE A 121 -11.55 -2.49 7.15
C ILE A 121 -10.21 -3.04 7.66
N GLY A 122 -9.13 -2.24 7.60
CA GLY A 122 -7.83 -2.62 8.13
C GLY A 122 -7.88 -2.92 9.64
N GLN A 123 -8.52 -2.05 10.43
CA GLN A 123 -8.67 -2.25 11.88
C GLN A 123 -9.54 -3.48 12.20
N ILE A 124 -10.65 -3.66 11.51
CA ILE A 124 -11.53 -4.83 11.70
C ILE A 124 -10.78 -6.13 11.40
N THR A 125 -10.01 -6.15 10.30
CA THR A 125 -9.20 -7.33 9.92
C THR A 125 -8.18 -7.67 11.00
N TRP A 126 -7.51 -6.66 11.57
CA TRP A 126 -6.59 -6.85 12.68
C TRP A 126 -7.29 -7.42 13.92
N VAL A 127 -8.44 -6.86 14.33
CA VAL A 127 -9.22 -7.36 15.48
C VAL A 127 -9.66 -8.81 15.28
N ILE A 128 -10.20 -9.15 14.11
CA ILE A 128 -10.65 -10.52 13.80
C ILE A 128 -9.46 -11.48 13.84
N THR A 129 -8.34 -11.11 13.21
CA THR A 129 -7.15 -11.95 13.14
C THR A 129 -6.53 -12.14 14.52
N ALA A 130 -6.44 -11.08 15.32
CA ALA A 130 -5.93 -11.14 16.69
C ALA A 130 -6.77 -12.10 17.54
N ARG A 131 -8.10 -12.00 17.49
CA ARG A 131 -8.99 -12.92 18.21
C ARG A 131 -8.94 -14.36 17.70
N TYR A 132 -8.76 -14.55 16.40
CA TYR A 132 -8.61 -15.89 15.82
C TYR A 132 -7.32 -16.56 16.31
N LEU A 133 -6.22 -15.82 16.35
CA LEU A 133 -4.92 -16.32 16.82
C LEU A 133 -4.92 -16.59 18.33
N ASP A 134 -5.52 -15.70 19.12
CA ASP A 134 -5.66 -15.86 20.58
C ASP A 134 -6.44 -17.12 20.97
N LYS A 135 -7.43 -17.52 20.17
CA LYS A 135 -8.20 -18.77 20.41
C LYS A 135 -7.48 -20.05 19.96
N LYS A 136 -6.43 -19.94 19.14
CA LYS A 136 -5.78 -21.08 18.48
C LYS A 136 -4.43 -21.43 19.11
N MET A 137 -3.81 -20.48 19.79
CA MET A 137 -2.63 -20.69 20.65
C MET A 137 -3.07 -21.09 22.05
#